data_AF-A0A7X9EE43-F1
#
_entry.id   AF-A0A7X9EE43-F1
#
_cell.length_a   1.000
_cell.length_b   1.000
_cell.length_c   1.000
_cell.angle_alpha   90.00
_cell.angle_beta   90.00
_cell.angle_gamma   90.00
#
_symmetry.space_group_name_H-M   'P 1'
#
loop_
_entity.id
_entity.type
_entity.pdbx_description
1 polymer ?
#
loop_
_entity_poly.entity_id
_entity_poly.type
_entity_poly.pdbx_seq_one_letter_code
_entity_poly.pdbx_strand_id
1 'polypeptide(L)' 'VALLAGVGTGVYKDIQEACNLCVKHKSKQEASKELYDKYDNYYRLYRSLYTALKQSFRELENINM' A
#
# COMPACT_ATOMS: atom_id res chain seq x y z
N VAL A 1 -5.89 21.59 0.37
CA VAL A 1 -6.48 20.50 1.18
C VAL A 1 -7.83 20.96 1.71
N ALA A 2 -8.96 20.36 1.29
CA ALA A 2 -10.30 20.88 1.60
C ALA A 2 -10.92 20.29 2.88
N LEU A 3 -10.86 18.97 3.09
CA LEU A 3 -11.48 18.33 4.26
C LEU A 3 -10.80 18.72 5.58
N LEU A 4 -9.46 18.71 5.62
CA LEU A 4 -8.70 19.17 6.80
C LEU A 4 -8.94 20.65 7.09
N ALA A 5 -9.05 21.49 6.06
CA ALA A 5 -9.39 22.89 6.23
C ALA A 5 -10.80 23.05 6.81
N GLY A 6 -11.78 22.27 6.31
CA GLY A 6 -13.14 22.24 6.84
C GLY A 6 -13.20 21.84 8.31
N VAL A 7 -12.38 20.89 8.76
CA VAL A 7 -12.26 20.56 10.20
C VAL A 7 -11.63 21.72 10.97
N GLY A 8 -10.52 22.29 10.46
CA GLY A 8 -9.84 23.41 11.11
C GLY A 8 -10.70 24.69 11.22
N THR A 9 -11.65 24.89 10.31
CA THR A 9 -12.61 26.00 10.33
C THR A 9 -13.95 25.66 10.98
N GLY A 10 -14.11 24.43 11.52
CA GLY A 10 -15.34 23.99 12.21
C GLY A 10 -16.53 23.68 11.28
N VAL A 11 -16.32 23.54 9.98
CA VAL A 11 -17.34 23.06 9.01
C VAL A 11 -17.67 21.58 9.26
N TYR A 12 -16.68 20.80 9.69
CA TYR A 12 -16.85 19.43 10.15
C TYR A 12 -16.34 19.32 11.59
N LYS A 13 -17.00 18.52 12.40
CA LYS A 13 -16.65 18.21 13.80
C LYS A 13 -15.28 17.53 13.90
N ASP A 14 -15.01 16.58 13.02
CA ASP A 14 -13.78 15.80 12.99
C ASP A 14 -13.50 15.22 11.60
N ILE A 15 -12.34 14.55 11.46
CA ILE A 15 -11.89 13.96 10.19
C ILE A 15 -12.78 12.82 9.74
N GLN A 16 -13.29 12.03 10.69
CA GLN A 16 -14.15 10.90 10.42
C GLN A 16 -15.46 11.38 9.78
N GLU A 17 -16.09 12.42 10.31
CA GLU A 17 -17.27 13.05 9.71
C GLU A 17 -16.98 13.56 8.29
N ALA A 18 -15.90 14.34 8.11
CA ALA A 18 -15.53 14.89 6.82
C ALA A 18 -15.32 13.79 5.76
N CYS A 19 -14.63 12.70 6.13
CA CYS A 19 -14.43 11.54 5.26
C CYS A 19 -15.74 10.81 4.96
N ASN A 20 -16.61 10.58 5.95
CA ASN A 20 -17.87 9.87 5.74
C ASN A 20 -18.82 10.62 4.78
N LEU A 21 -18.83 11.95 4.87
CA LEU A 21 -19.65 12.79 4.00
C LEU A 21 -19.11 12.84 2.58
N CYS A 22 -17.80 12.97 2.40
CA CYS A 22 -17.19 13.26 1.10
C CYS A 22 -16.60 12.06 0.37
N VAL A 23 -16.12 11.03 1.07
CA VAL A 23 -15.52 9.84 0.47
C VAL A 23 -16.60 8.79 0.23
N LYS A 24 -16.68 8.27 -0.99
CA LYS A 24 -17.64 7.24 -1.38
C LYS A 24 -16.93 6.05 -1.99
N HIS A 25 -17.41 4.84 -1.68
CA HIS A 25 -16.92 3.62 -2.30
C HIS A 25 -17.32 3.60 -3.78
N LYS A 26 -16.35 3.55 -4.68
CA LYS A 26 -16.59 3.39 -6.12
C LYS A 26 -16.76 1.91 -6.50
N SER A 27 -15.95 1.05 -5.92
CA SER A 27 -15.95 -0.38 -6.15
C SER A 27 -15.29 -1.09 -4.97
N LYS A 28 -15.64 -2.37 -4.78
CA LYS A 28 -15.01 -3.25 -3.80
C LYS A 28 -14.42 -4.45 -4.54
N GLN A 29 -13.16 -4.75 -4.29
CA GLN A 29 -12.52 -5.96 -4.78
C GLN A 29 -12.48 -6.97 -3.65
N GLU A 30 -13.16 -8.11 -3.84
CA GLU A 30 -13.10 -9.22 -2.89
C GLU A 30 -11.88 -10.09 -3.15
N ALA A 31 -11.36 -10.70 -2.08
CA ALA A 31 -10.29 -11.67 -2.20
C ALA A 31 -10.83 -12.97 -2.83
N SER A 32 -10.13 -13.47 -3.85
CA SER A 32 -10.40 -14.80 -4.41
C SER A 32 -9.48 -15.82 -3.74
N LYS A 33 -10.09 -16.83 -3.12
CA LYS A 33 -9.34 -17.93 -2.46
C LYS A 33 -8.50 -18.72 -3.46
N GLU A 34 -8.98 -18.89 -4.69
CA GLU A 34 -8.25 -19.60 -5.75
C GLU A 34 -7.00 -18.82 -6.19
N LEU A 35 -7.08 -17.49 -6.26
CA LEU A 35 -5.93 -16.66 -6.59
C LEU A 35 -4.95 -16.52 -5.41
N TYR A 36 -5.43 -16.62 -4.17
CA TYR A 36 -4.61 -16.49 -2.98
C TYR A 36 -3.45 -17.50 -2.99
N ASP A 37 -3.73 -18.79 -3.17
CA ASP A 37 -2.69 -19.83 -3.15
C ASP A 37 -1.68 -19.64 -4.30
N LYS A 38 -2.17 -19.22 -5.47
CA LYS A 38 -1.31 -18.90 -6.61
C LYS A 38 -0.37 -17.74 -6.31
N TYR A 39 -0.87 -16.64 -5.75
CA TYR A 39 -0.06 -15.48 -5.40
C TYR A 39 0.85 -15.71 -4.18
N ASP A 40 0.46 -16.56 -3.22
CA ASP A 40 1.32 -16.93 -2.09
C ASP A 40 2.59 -17.65 -2.58
N ASN A 41 2.44 -18.58 -3.54
CA ASN A 41 3.59 -19.25 -4.16
C ASN A 41 4.53 -18.27 -4.87
N TYR A 42 4.00 -17.32 -5.65
CA TYR A 42 4.81 -16.28 -6.27
C TYR A 42 5.51 -15.39 -5.23
N TYR A 43 4.81 -15.03 -4.16
CA TYR A 43 5.37 -14.19 -3.11
C TYR A 43 6.53 -14.89 -2.37
N ARG A 44 6.41 -16.19 -2.09
CA ARG A 44 7.51 -16.98 -1.53
C ARG A 44 8.73 -17.01 -2.43
N LEU A 45 8.54 -17.21 -3.74
CA LEU A 45 9.61 -17.17 -4.72
C LEU A 45 10.28 -15.79 -4.76
N TYR A 46 9.48 -14.72 -4.85
CA TYR A 46 9.98 -13.35 -4.82
C TYR A 46 10.84 -13.08 -3.58
N ARG A 47 10.36 -13.50 -2.39
CA ARG A 47 11.09 -13.33 -1.13
C ARG A 47 12.45 -14.04 -1.14
N SER A 48 12.48 -15.26 -1.67
CA SER A 48 13.73 -16.04 -1.83
C SER A 48 14.71 -15.32 -2.75
N LEU A 49 14.24 -14.91 -3.94
CA LEU A 49 15.04 -14.20 -4.94
C LEU A 49 15.59 -12.88 -4.38
N TYR A 50 14.74 -12.07 -3.74
CA TYR A 50 15.18 -10.81 -3.14
C TYR A 50 16.26 -11.05 -2.08
N THR A 51 16.07 -12.03 -1.20
CA THR A 51 17.05 -12.33 -0.13
C THR A 51 18.38 -12.79 -0.72
N ALA A 52 18.35 -13.66 -1.73
CA ALA A 52 19.55 -14.16 -2.40
C ALA A 52 20.32 -13.05 -3.12
N LEU A 53 19.61 -12.12 -3.76
CA LEU A 53 20.23 -11.06 -4.58
C LEU A 53 20.59 -9.80 -3.80
N LYS A 54 20.01 -9.58 -2.62
CA LYS A 54 20.17 -8.34 -1.84
C LYS A 54 21.63 -7.98 -1.59
N GLN A 55 22.45 -8.96 -1.23
CA GLN A 55 23.85 -8.71 -0.92
C GLN A 55 24.67 -8.46 -2.20
N SER A 56 24.44 -9.23 -3.26
CA SER A 56 25.08 -9.02 -4.56
C SER A 56 24.79 -7.63 -5.13
N PHE A 57 23.58 -7.10 -4.95
CA PHE A 57 23.27 -5.72 -5.39
C PHE A 57 23.97 -4.65 -4.54
N ARG A 58 24.18 -4.88 -3.24
CA ARG A 58 25.00 -3.98 -2.40
C ARG A 58 26.46 -3.99 -2.81
N GLU A 59 26.98 -5.17 -3.14
CA GLU A 59 28.35 -5.31 -3.64
C GLU A 59 28.51 -4.62 -4.99
N LEU A 60 27.53 -4.76 -5.89
CA LEU A 60 27.51 -4.07 -7.18
C LEU A 60 27.49 -2.54 -7.04
N GLU A 61 26.74 -2.01 -6.07
CA GLU A 61 26.74 -0.57 -5.74
C GLU A 61 28.13 -0.10 -5.31
N ASN A 62 28.83 -0.88 -4.48
CA ASN A 62 30.17 -0.54 -3.99
C ASN A 62 31.28 -0.69 -5.06
N ILE A 63 31.07 -1.47 -6.12
CA ILE A 63 32.03 -1.60 -7.23
C ILE A 63 31.97 -0.39 -8.17
N ASN A 64 30.79 0.21 -8.30
CA ASN A 64 30.54 1.36 -9.20
C ASN A 64 30.68 2.72 -8.51
N MET A 65 31.25 2.75 -7.29
CA MET A 65 31.54 3.95 -6.50
C MET A 65 33.05 4.07 -6.28
#